data_AF-A0AAW2XSZ5-F1
#
_entry.id   AF-A0AAW2XSZ5-F1
#
_cell.length_a   1.000
_cell.length_b   1.000
_cell.length_c   1.000
_cell.angle_alpha   90.00
_cell.angle_beta   90.00
_cell.angle_gamma   90.00
#
_symmetry.space_group_name_H-M   'P 1'
#
loop_
_entity.id
_entity.type
_entity.pdbx_description
1 polymer ?
#
loop_
_entity_poly.entity_id
_entity_poly.type
_entity_poly.pdbx_seq_one_letter_code
_entity_poly.pdbx_strand_id
1 'polypeptide(L)'
;MALWSSSSSLLPLLGLLSLILLHPTTTTSAIRLNIIQNPTASAAIIPSFREAPAFRNGHTCTQHHDHKNIIHIVMPLDVNYIRGTMAAVLSILQHSTCPEDVSFHFLSVHLHPEISSLIKSTFPYLTFKMYPFDPNRVRGKISKSIRQALDQPLNYARIYMADILPNDVNRVIYLDSDIIVVDDIAKLWGVDLGDKVLGAPEYCHANFTNYFTDAFWSDVNLARTFEGRRPCYFNTG
;
A
#
# COMPACT_ATOMS: atom_id res chain seq x y z
N MET A 1 12.06 58.37 0.31
CA MET A 1 12.00 59.79 0.68
C MET A 1 10.54 60.21 0.69
N ALA A 2 10.12 60.86 1.79
CA ALA A 2 8.85 61.58 2.03
C ALA A 2 7.54 60.75 2.04
N LEU A 3 6.93 60.49 3.21
CA LEU A 3 6.05 61.34 4.07
C LEU A 3 4.57 61.23 3.62
N TRP A 4 3.73 60.44 4.32
CA TRP A 4 2.87 60.82 5.47
C TRP A 4 1.72 61.79 5.13
N SER A 5 0.48 61.32 5.34
CA SER A 5 -0.58 62.13 5.97
C SER A 5 -1.64 61.24 6.61
N SER A 6 -1.90 61.52 7.88
CA SER A 6 -2.87 60.90 8.77
C SER A 6 -3.94 61.91 9.18
N SER A 7 -5.21 61.52 9.24
CA SER A 7 -6.23 62.01 10.22
C SER A 7 -7.62 61.47 9.84
N SER A 8 -8.28 60.63 10.64
CA SER A 8 -9.09 60.92 11.85
C SER A 8 -10.58 61.05 11.54
N SER A 9 -11.42 60.13 12.03
CA SER A 9 -12.71 60.49 12.65
C SER A 9 -13.41 59.27 13.26
N LEU A 10 -13.96 59.51 14.46
CA LEU A 10 -14.61 58.60 15.40
C LEU A 10 -16.00 58.10 14.95
N LEU A 11 -16.40 56.98 15.57
CA LEU A 11 -17.66 56.22 15.48
C LEU A 11 -18.94 57.03 15.78
N PRO A 12 -20.13 56.48 15.44
CA PRO A 12 -20.89 55.86 16.53
C PRO A 12 -21.47 54.47 16.19
N LEU A 13 -21.45 53.65 17.23
CA LEU A 13 -21.96 52.30 17.38
C LEU A 13 -23.48 52.35 17.59
N LEU A 14 -24.30 51.86 16.65
CA LEU A 14 -25.68 51.40 16.90
C LEU A 14 -26.26 50.74 15.64
N GLY A 15 -26.63 49.47 15.75
CA GLY A 15 -27.51 48.79 14.81
C GLY A 15 -26.86 47.64 14.05
N LEU A 16 -26.87 46.44 14.66
CA LEU A 16 -27.24 45.15 14.04
C LEU A 16 -26.82 44.01 14.98
N LEU A 17 -27.51 43.94 16.12
CA LEU A 17 -27.55 42.75 16.97
C LEU A 17 -28.82 41.97 16.59
N SER A 18 -28.77 41.20 15.51
CA SER A 18 -29.67 40.07 15.22
C SER A 18 -29.37 39.55 13.81
N LEU A 19 -28.52 38.53 13.72
CA LEU A 19 -28.44 37.52 12.65
C LEU A 19 -27.14 36.71 12.82
N ILE A 20 -26.97 36.12 14.00
CA ILE A 20 -26.03 35.01 14.21
C ILE A 20 -26.85 33.90 14.86
N LEU A 21 -27.39 33.01 14.04
CA LEU A 21 -27.80 31.64 14.36
C LEU A 21 -28.29 31.01 13.04
N LEU A 22 -27.62 29.94 12.63
CA LEU A 22 -27.82 29.10 11.42
C LEU A 22 -26.74 29.26 10.35
N HIS A 23 -25.51 28.86 10.68
CA HIS A 23 -24.60 28.22 9.73
C HIS A 23 -24.06 26.95 10.42
N PRO A 24 -24.16 25.76 9.80
CA PRO A 24 -23.56 24.55 10.36
C PRO A 24 -22.04 24.69 10.27
N THR A 25 -21.38 24.65 11.41
CA THR A 25 -19.93 24.55 11.52
C THR A 25 -19.49 23.22 10.92
N THR A 26 -18.95 23.24 9.71
CA THR A 26 -18.16 22.12 9.18
C THR A 26 -16.92 22.00 10.04
N THR A 27 -16.94 21.06 10.97
CA THR A 27 -15.78 20.65 11.74
C THR A 27 -14.75 20.06 10.78
N THR A 28 -13.61 20.74 10.66
CA THR A 28 -12.40 20.16 10.12
C THR A 28 -12.05 18.95 10.97
N SER A 29 -12.31 17.76 10.43
CA SER A 29 -11.87 16.52 11.05
C SER A 29 -10.36 16.46 10.89
N ALA A 30 -9.64 16.91 11.92
CA ALA A 30 -8.23 16.61 12.09
C ALA A 30 -8.05 15.10 11.92
N ILE A 31 -7.10 14.71 11.07
CA ILE A 31 -6.65 13.33 10.92
C ILE A 31 -6.18 12.87 12.31
N ARG A 32 -7.02 12.11 13.01
CA ARG A 32 -6.59 11.40 14.22
C ARG A 32 -5.65 10.29 13.77
N LEU A 33 -4.36 10.53 13.91
CA LEU A 33 -3.39 9.45 14.08
C LEU A 33 -3.81 8.67 15.32
N ASN A 34 -4.56 7.59 15.12
CA ASN A 34 -4.89 6.68 16.20
C ASN A 34 -3.57 6.14 16.77
N ILE A 35 -3.37 6.43 18.05
CA ILE A 35 -2.35 5.83 18.90
C ILE A 35 -2.49 4.32 18.76
N ILE A 36 -1.43 3.65 18.31
CA ILE A 36 -1.35 2.19 18.26
C ILE A 36 -1.44 1.71 19.72
N GLN A 37 -2.62 1.24 20.12
CA GLN A 37 -2.80 0.53 21.38
C GLN A 37 -2.24 -0.88 21.23
N ASN A 38 -1.47 -1.32 22.23
CA ASN A 38 -0.97 -2.68 22.37
C ASN A 38 -2.11 -3.71 22.23
N PRO A 39 -2.01 -4.70 21.33
CA PRO A 39 -3.10 -5.65 21.11
C PRO A 39 -3.07 -6.74 22.18
N THR A 40 -3.77 -6.53 23.28
CA THR A 40 -4.45 -7.65 23.96
C THR A 40 -5.69 -7.99 23.15
N ALA A 41 -5.59 -9.01 22.29
CA ALA A 41 -6.66 -9.81 21.66
C ALA A 41 -8.09 -9.20 21.67
N SER A 42 -8.26 -7.99 21.15
CA SER A 42 -9.56 -7.44 20.82
C SER A 42 -9.79 -7.79 19.36
N ALA A 43 -10.85 -8.55 19.08
CA ALA A 43 -11.23 -8.95 17.74
C ALA A 43 -11.29 -7.70 16.86
N ALA A 44 -10.29 -7.53 15.98
CA ALA A 44 -10.29 -6.45 15.02
C ALA A 44 -11.60 -6.57 14.22
N ILE A 45 -12.44 -5.53 14.28
CA ILE A 45 -13.72 -5.52 13.58
C ILE A 45 -13.41 -5.64 12.08
N ILE A 46 -13.66 -6.81 11.50
CA ILE A 46 -13.50 -7.05 10.09
C ILE A 46 -14.56 -6.20 9.36
N PRO A 47 -14.17 -5.25 8.49
CA PRO A 47 -15.13 -4.44 7.76
C PRO A 47 -15.91 -5.31 6.77
N SER A 48 -17.18 -4.93 6.52
CA SER A 48 -17.96 -5.49 5.42
C SER A 48 -17.71 -4.72 4.12
N PHE A 49 -17.71 -5.45 3.01
CA PHE A 49 -17.61 -4.89 1.66
C PHE A 49 -18.83 -5.33 0.83
N ARG A 50 -19.17 -4.53 -0.17
CA ARG A 50 -20.16 -4.92 -1.17
C ARG A 50 -19.50 -5.86 -2.17
N GLU A 51 -20.28 -6.78 -2.72
CA GLU A 51 -19.84 -7.59 -3.86
C GLU A 51 -19.43 -6.67 -5.02
N ALA A 52 -18.28 -6.97 -5.61
CA ALA A 52 -17.74 -6.27 -6.75
C ALA A 52 -18.43 -6.73 -8.06
N PRO A 53 -18.46 -5.89 -9.10
CA PRO A 53 -18.90 -6.32 -10.43
C PRO A 53 -18.11 -7.54 -10.92
N ALA A 54 -18.75 -8.36 -11.76
CA ALA A 54 -18.05 -9.42 -12.47
C ALA A 54 -17.20 -8.81 -13.59
N PHE A 55 -15.88 -8.89 -13.46
CA PHE A 55 -14.92 -8.53 -14.51
C PHE A 55 -14.64 -9.75 -15.39
N ARG A 56 -14.66 -9.58 -16.71
CA ARG A 56 -14.55 -10.65 -17.70
C ARG A 56 -13.46 -10.36 -18.71
N ASN A 57 -12.87 -11.41 -19.25
CA ASN A 57 -11.87 -11.31 -20.31
C ASN A 57 -12.41 -10.55 -21.53
N GLY A 58 -11.61 -9.62 -22.05
CA GLY A 58 -11.86 -8.96 -23.32
C GLY A 58 -11.71 -9.92 -24.51
N HIS A 59 -12.16 -9.48 -25.69
CA HIS A 59 -12.13 -10.28 -26.92
C HIS A 59 -10.72 -10.67 -27.39
N THR A 60 -9.70 -9.94 -26.96
CA THR A 60 -8.29 -10.17 -27.30
C THR A 60 -7.59 -11.18 -26.40
N CYS A 61 -8.25 -11.61 -25.31
CA CYS A 61 -7.69 -12.63 -24.42
C CYS A 61 -7.70 -13.97 -25.16
N THR A 62 -6.56 -14.67 -25.16
CA THR A 62 -6.45 -15.97 -25.82
C THR A 62 -7.46 -16.94 -25.23
N GLN A 63 -8.32 -17.51 -26.07
CA GLN A 63 -9.30 -18.54 -25.73
C GLN A 63 -8.62 -19.89 -25.44
N HIS A 64 -7.65 -19.97 -24.54
CA HIS A 64 -7.04 -21.25 -24.21
C HIS A 64 -6.61 -21.32 -22.74
N HIS A 65 -7.12 -22.37 -22.08
CA HIS A 65 -6.73 -22.93 -20.79
C HIS A 65 -5.26 -23.40 -20.74
N ASP A 66 -4.34 -22.73 -21.44
CA ASP A 66 -2.92 -22.99 -21.28
C ASP A 66 -2.47 -22.26 -20.01
N HIS A 67 -2.17 -23.02 -18.96
CA HIS A 67 -1.70 -22.52 -17.66
C HIS A 67 -0.47 -21.61 -17.75
N LYS A 68 0.16 -21.49 -18.92
CA LYS A 68 1.31 -20.63 -19.22
C LYS A 68 1.03 -19.12 -19.18
N ASN A 69 -0.22 -18.68 -19.29
CA ASN A 69 -0.54 -17.24 -19.40
C ASN A 69 -1.09 -16.62 -18.11
N ILE A 70 -1.08 -17.34 -16.98
CA ILE A 70 -1.57 -16.80 -15.71
C ILE A 70 -0.62 -15.73 -15.18
N ILE A 71 -1.16 -14.55 -14.88
CA ILE A 71 -0.45 -13.47 -14.20
C ILE A 71 -0.56 -13.71 -12.69
N HIS A 72 0.54 -14.13 -12.09
CA HIS A 72 0.61 -14.37 -10.65
C HIS A 72 0.92 -13.08 -9.90
N ILE A 73 0.03 -12.66 -9.02
CA ILE A 73 0.18 -11.48 -8.17
C ILE A 73 0.34 -11.92 -6.72
N VAL A 74 1.41 -11.49 -6.06
CA VAL A 74 1.65 -11.74 -4.64
C VAL A 74 1.38 -10.47 -3.86
N MET A 75 0.63 -10.59 -2.77
CA MET A 75 0.34 -9.47 -1.88
C MET A 75 0.42 -9.89 -0.42
N PRO A 76 0.88 -9.00 0.49
CA PRO A 76 0.67 -9.20 1.92
C PRO A 76 -0.82 -9.04 2.24
N LEU A 77 -1.31 -9.82 3.20
CA LEU A 77 -2.69 -9.81 3.67
C LEU A 77 -2.73 -9.73 5.19
N ASP A 78 -3.20 -8.60 5.69
CA ASP A 78 -3.36 -8.29 7.10
C ASP A 78 -4.69 -7.55 7.32
N VAL A 79 -5.37 -7.84 8.43
CA VAL A 79 -6.68 -7.26 8.76
C VAL A 79 -6.62 -5.73 8.86
N ASN A 80 -5.51 -5.18 9.35
CA ASN A 80 -5.33 -3.73 9.49
C ASN A 80 -5.25 -3.02 8.12
N TYR A 81 -4.84 -3.75 7.08
CA TYR A 81 -4.67 -3.23 5.72
C TYR A 81 -5.73 -3.76 4.74
N ILE A 82 -6.72 -4.51 5.24
CA ILE A 82 -7.71 -5.19 4.39
C ILE A 82 -8.45 -4.24 3.44
N ARG A 83 -8.71 -3.00 3.87
CA ARG A 83 -9.35 -1.98 3.01
C ARG A 83 -8.50 -1.64 1.80
N GLY A 84 -7.18 -1.51 2.00
CA GLY A 84 -6.23 -1.29 0.91
C GLY A 84 -6.19 -2.51 -0.01
N THR A 85 -6.05 -3.71 0.55
CA THR A 85 -6.01 -4.95 -0.25
C THR A 85 -7.25 -5.09 -1.14
N MET A 86 -8.44 -4.83 -0.61
CA MET A 86 -9.68 -4.88 -1.38
C MET A 86 -9.71 -3.84 -2.51
N ALA A 87 -9.23 -2.62 -2.24
CA ALA A 87 -9.14 -1.57 -3.24
C ALA A 87 -8.13 -1.91 -4.34
N ALA A 88 -6.96 -2.44 -3.97
CA ALA A 88 -5.93 -2.90 -4.89
C ALA A 88 -6.45 -4.02 -5.80
N VAL A 89 -7.03 -5.09 -5.23
CA VAL A 89 -7.63 -6.20 -5.98
C VAL A 89 -8.70 -5.69 -6.96
N LEU A 90 -9.63 -4.85 -6.48
CA LEU A 90 -10.66 -4.26 -7.34
C LEU A 90 -10.05 -3.47 -8.49
N SER A 91 -9.05 -2.62 -8.22
CA SER A 91 -8.40 -1.79 -9.23
C SER A 91 -7.66 -2.64 -10.27
N ILE A 92 -7.01 -3.73 -9.87
CA ILE A 92 -6.36 -4.68 -10.79
C ILE A 92 -7.40 -5.31 -11.70
N LEU A 93 -8.49 -5.87 -11.15
CA LEU A 93 -9.54 -6.51 -11.94
C LEU A 93 -10.22 -5.52 -12.90
N GLN A 94 -10.43 -4.28 -12.45
CA GLN A 94 -11.09 -3.24 -13.24
C GLN A 94 -10.26 -2.75 -14.43
N HIS A 95 -8.93 -2.71 -14.31
CA HIS A 95 -8.05 -2.16 -15.36
C HIS A 95 -7.33 -3.24 -16.18
N SER A 96 -7.49 -4.52 -15.85
CA SER A 96 -6.90 -5.62 -16.62
C SER A 96 -7.74 -5.90 -17.88
N THR A 97 -7.08 -6.12 -19.02
CA THR A 97 -7.77 -6.58 -20.24
C THR A 97 -8.31 -8.00 -20.09
N CYS A 98 -7.57 -8.84 -19.36
CA CYS A 98 -7.88 -10.26 -19.13
C CYS A 98 -7.92 -10.57 -17.61
N PRO A 99 -8.91 -10.06 -16.87
CA PRO A 99 -8.99 -10.21 -15.41
C PRO A 99 -9.18 -11.66 -14.93
N GLU A 100 -9.69 -12.56 -15.78
CA GLU A 100 -9.86 -13.98 -15.44
C GLU A 100 -8.53 -14.75 -15.53
N ASP A 101 -7.50 -14.15 -16.14
CA ASP A 101 -6.14 -14.73 -16.25
C ASP A 101 -5.22 -14.28 -15.10
N VAL A 102 -5.75 -13.59 -14.08
CA VAL A 102 -5.01 -13.12 -12.90
C VAL A 102 -5.24 -14.05 -11.72
N SER A 103 -4.15 -14.47 -11.06
CA SER A 103 -4.19 -15.30 -9.85
C SER A 103 -3.49 -14.62 -8.68
N PHE A 104 -4.20 -14.51 -7.55
CA PHE A 104 -3.68 -13.84 -6.35
C PHE A 104 -3.11 -14.83 -5.33
N HIS A 105 -1.93 -14.53 -4.81
CA HIS A 105 -1.25 -15.25 -3.76
C HIS A 105 -1.09 -14.34 -2.55
N PHE A 106 -1.94 -14.53 -1.55
CA PHE A 106 -1.91 -13.72 -0.33
C PHE A 106 -0.97 -14.33 0.70
N LEU A 107 0.01 -13.57 1.16
CA LEU A 107 0.89 -13.95 2.26
C LEU A 107 0.32 -13.40 3.56
N SER A 108 0.19 -14.23 4.59
CA SER A 108 -0.31 -13.76 5.90
C SER A 108 0.36 -14.48 7.05
N VAL A 109 0.58 -13.78 8.17
CA VAL A 109 1.08 -14.41 9.41
C VAL A 109 0.00 -15.28 10.06
N HIS A 110 -1.26 -14.90 9.92
CA HIS A 110 -2.40 -15.60 10.51
C HIS A 110 -3.49 -15.85 9.46
N LEU A 111 -3.75 -17.12 9.19
CA LEU A 111 -4.83 -17.51 8.28
C LEU A 111 -6.17 -17.53 9.04
N HIS A 112 -6.91 -16.43 8.94
CA HIS A 112 -8.26 -16.33 9.49
C HIS A 112 -9.29 -16.75 8.44
N PRO A 113 -10.11 -17.80 8.67
CA PRO A 113 -11.12 -18.26 7.72
C PRO A 113 -12.11 -17.16 7.31
N GLU A 114 -12.44 -16.26 8.25
CA GLU A 114 -13.31 -15.10 8.02
C GLU A 114 -12.80 -14.18 6.92
N ILE A 115 -11.48 -14.01 6.79
CA ILE A 115 -10.88 -13.18 5.73
C ILE A 115 -11.00 -13.88 4.37
N SER A 116 -10.85 -15.20 4.32
CA SER A 116 -11.12 -15.94 3.08
C SER A 116 -12.58 -15.84 2.66
N SER A 117 -13.52 -15.93 3.62
CA SER A 117 -14.96 -15.76 3.34
C SER A 117 -15.27 -14.35 2.86
N LEU A 118 -14.65 -13.33 3.48
CA LEU A 118 -14.79 -11.93 3.08
C LEU A 118 -14.32 -11.67 1.64
N ILE A 119 -13.15 -12.18 1.28
CA ILE A 119 -12.62 -12.02 -0.08
C ILE A 119 -13.54 -12.74 -1.08
N LYS A 120 -14.01 -13.94 -0.77
CA LYS A 120 -14.94 -14.70 -1.63
C LYS A 120 -16.30 -14.01 -1.79
N SER A 121 -16.85 -13.40 -0.73
CA SER A 121 -18.12 -12.68 -0.84
C SER A 121 -17.96 -11.34 -1.57
N THR A 122 -16.79 -10.71 -1.48
CA THR A 122 -16.50 -9.45 -2.18
C THR A 122 -16.16 -9.70 -3.65
N PHE A 123 -15.40 -10.75 -3.96
CA PHE A 123 -14.96 -11.10 -5.30
C PHE A 123 -15.24 -12.58 -5.60
N PRO A 124 -16.49 -12.96 -5.95
CA PRO A 124 -16.89 -14.37 -6.10
C PRO A 124 -16.13 -15.14 -7.18
N TYR A 125 -15.58 -14.44 -8.18
CA TYR A 125 -14.86 -15.02 -9.32
C TYR A 125 -13.34 -14.93 -9.18
N LEU A 126 -12.84 -14.43 -8.04
CA LEU A 126 -11.40 -14.26 -7.83
C LEU A 126 -10.70 -15.61 -7.67
N THR A 127 -9.70 -15.86 -8.50
CA THR A 127 -8.77 -16.98 -8.30
C THR A 127 -7.71 -16.54 -7.30
N PHE A 128 -7.74 -17.09 -6.09
CA PHE A 128 -6.71 -16.80 -5.09
C PHE A 128 -6.33 -18.00 -4.22
N LYS A 129 -5.14 -17.94 -3.65
CA LYS A 129 -4.63 -18.82 -2.58
C LYS A 129 -4.02 -17.99 -1.46
N MET A 130 -4.12 -18.49 -0.23
CA MET A 130 -3.49 -17.88 0.94
C MET A 130 -2.37 -18.77 1.44
N TYR A 131 -1.25 -18.16 1.82
CA TYR A 131 -0.04 -18.84 2.27
C TYR A 131 0.37 -18.30 3.63
N PRO A 132 0.63 -19.18 4.61
CA PRO A 132 1.11 -18.75 5.91
C PRO A 132 2.57 -18.31 5.81
N PHE A 133 2.91 -17.19 6.45
CA PHE A 133 4.28 -16.74 6.67
C PHE A 133 4.67 -16.97 8.12
N ASP A 134 5.72 -17.76 8.35
CA ASP A 134 6.26 -18.00 9.70
C ASP A 134 7.07 -16.78 10.17
N PRO A 135 6.60 -16.02 11.18
CA PRO A 135 7.30 -14.84 11.67
C PRO A 135 8.65 -15.17 12.31
N ASN A 136 8.90 -16.43 12.69
CA ASN A 136 10.19 -16.85 13.25
C ASN A 136 11.34 -16.75 12.23
N ARG A 137 11.05 -16.77 10.93
CA ARG A 137 12.06 -16.59 9.86
C ARG A 137 12.84 -15.27 9.98
N VAL A 138 12.20 -14.25 10.55
CA VAL A 138 12.74 -12.89 10.69
C VAL A 138 12.92 -12.45 12.15
N ARG A 139 12.65 -13.34 13.10
CA ARG A 139 12.83 -13.07 14.53
C ARG A 139 14.29 -12.72 14.83
N GLY A 140 14.49 -11.58 15.48
CA GLY A 140 15.83 -11.07 15.81
C GLY A 140 16.61 -10.48 14.63
N LYS A 141 16.02 -10.41 13.42
CA LYS A 141 16.63 -9.79 12.24
C LYS A 141 16.06 -8.41 11.92
N ILE A 142 14.94 -8.05 12.53
CA ILE A 142 14.27 -6.76 12.33
C ILE A 142 14.82 -5.77 13.36
N SER A 143 15.54 -4.76 12.87
CA SER A 143 15.93 -3.61 13.69
C SER A 143 14.70 -2.74 13.94
N LYS A 144 14.54 -2.25 15.18
CA LYS A 144 13.43 -1.36 15.53
C LYS A 144 13.47 -0.10 14.69
N SER A 145 12.37 0.19 14.02
CA SER A 145 12.16 1.41 13.27
C SER A 145 11.51 2.49 14.14
N ILE A 146 11.67 3.75 13.74
CA ILE A 146 10.90 4.88 14.28
C ILE A 146 9.40 4.64 14.04
N ARG A 147 9.05 3.96 12.94
CA ARG A 147 7.68 3.57 12.61
C ARG A 147 7.48 2.11 13.02
N GLN A 148 6.82 1.86 14.15
CA GLN A 148 6.51 0.50 14.63
C GLN A 148 5.81 -0.40 13.58
N ALA A 149 5.05 0.19 12.65
CA ALA A 149 4.45 -0.54 11.54
C ALA A 149 5.47 -1.22 10.60
N LEU A 150 6.72 -0.71 10.55
CA LEU A 150 7.80 -1.29 9.77
C LEU A 150 8.45 -2.50 10.46
N ASP A 151 8.19 -2.70 11.75
CA ASP A 151 8.71 -3.82 12.53
C ASP A 151 7.89 -5.11 12.33
N GLN A 152 6.81 -5.05 11.54
CA GLN A 152 5.92 -6.18 11.32
C GLN A 152 6.59 -7.27 10.46
N PRO A 153 6.60 -8.54 10.91
CA PRO A 153 7.21 -9.64 10.15
C PRO A 153 6.70 -9.76 8.72
N LEU A 154 5.41 -9.47 8.49
CA LEU A 154 4.79 -9.60 7.18
C LEU A 154 5.45 -8.71 6.11
N ASN A 155 6.02 -7.56 6.49
CA ASN A 155 6.73 -6.68 5.54
C ASN A 155 7.90 -7.40 4.85
N TYR A 156 8.48 -8.40 5.52
CA TYR A 156 9.64 -9.16 5.04
C TYR A 156 9.24 -10.46 4.33
N ALA A 157 7.96 -10.83 4.31
CA ALA A 157 7.48 -12.05 3.64
C ALA A 157 7.82 -12.05 2.14
N ARG A 158 7.90 -10.87 1.52
CA ARG A 158 8.31 -10.67 0.12
C ARG A 158 9.68 -11.28 -0.22
N ILE A 159 10.59 -11.33 0.76
CA ILE A 159 11.93 -11.92 0.58
C ILE A 159 11.86 -13.45 0.45
N TYR A 160 10.83 -14.07 1.03
CA TYR A 160 10.68 -15.52 1.13
C TYR A 160 9.68 -16.09 0.10
N MET A 161 9.22 -15.29 -0.87
CA MET A 161 8.21 -15.72 -1.84
C MET A 161 8.59 -17.00 -2.58
N ALA A 162 9.86 -17.13 -2.99
CA ALA A 162 10.35 -18.31 -3.70
C ALA A 162 10.27 -19.59 -2.84
N ASP A 163 10.37 -19.49 -1.52
CA ASP A 163 10.22 -20.63 -0.61
C ASP A 163 8.75 -20.95 -0.28
N ILE A 164 7.88 -19.95 -0.37
CA ILE A 164 6.49 -20.03 0.09
C ILE A 164 5.57 -20.48 -1.05
N LEU A 165 5.84 -20.02 -2.27
CA LEU A 165 5.00 -20.28 -3.42
C LEU A 165 5.24 -21.69 -3.99
N PRO A 166 4.24 -22.28 -4.66
CA PRO A 166 4.41 -23.56 -5.36
C PRO A 166 5.50 -23.50 -6.44
N ASN A 167 6.21 -24.62 -6.65
CA ASN A 167 7.32 -24.72 -7.60
C ASN A 167 6.92 -24.49 -9.08
N ASP A 168 5.62 -24.59 -9.41
CA ASP A 168 5.09 -24.30 -10.74
C ASP A 168 4.89 -22.79 -10.98
N VAL A 169 4.99 -21.94 -9.94
CA VAL A 169 4.94 -20.49 -10.04
C VAL A 169 6.35 -19.94 -10.28
N ASN A 170 6.70 -19.76 -11.55
CA ASN A 170 8.04 -19.34 -11.97
C ASN A 170 8.25 -17.82 -12.04
N ARG A 171 7.16 -17.04 -12.00
CA ARG A 171 7.19 -15.58 -12.11
C ARG A 171 6.05 -15.00 -11.28
N VAL A 172 6.28 -13.85 -10.66
CA VAL A 172 5.27 -13.10 -9.90
C VAL A 172 5.44 -11.61 -10.07
N ILE A 173 4.35 -10.86 -9.89
CA ILE A 173 4.38 -9.44 -9.56
C ILE A 173 4.06 -9.32 -8.08
N TYR A 174 4.95 -8.71 -7.30
CA TYR A 174 4.65 -8.36 -5.92
C TYR A 174 4.04 -6.96 -5.85
N LEU A 175 2.95 -6.79 -5.10
CA LEU A 175 2.29 -5.51 -4.88
C LEU A 175 1.96 -5.35 -3.38
N ASP A 176 2.26 -4.20 -2.80
CA ASP A 176 1.85 -3.88 -1.42
C ASP A 176 0.33 -3.70 -1.30
N SER A 177 -0.19 -3.78 -0.07
CA SER A 177 -1.63 -3.72 0.18
C SER A 177 -2.25 -2.33 -0.02
N ASP A 178 -1.48 -1.28 -0.21
CA ASP A 178 -1.92 0.12 -0.21
C ASP A 178 -1.72 0.83 -1.55
N ILE A 179 -1.82 0.09 -2.66
CA ILE A 179 -1.70 0.61 -4.02
C ILE A 179 -3.06 0.68 -4.75
N ILE A 180 -3.09 1.45 -5.84
CA ILE A 180 -4.15 1.42 -6.84
C ILE A 180 -3.51 1.24 -8.21
N VAL A 181 -3.95 0.22 -8.94
CA VAL A 181 -3.52 -0.06 -10.32
C VAL A 181 -4.48 0.64 -11.28
N VAL A 182 -3.94 1.47 -12.16
CA VAL A 182 -4.72 2.33 -13.09
C VAL A 182 -4.48 2.01 -14.57
N ASP A 183 -3.69 0.97 -14.85
CA ASP A 183 -3.40 0.49 -16.20
C ASP A 183 -3.33 -1.04 -16.19
N ASP A 184 -3.29 -1.64 -17.38
CA ASP A 184 -3.28 -3.10 -17.54
C ASP A 184 -2.03 -3.74 -16.91
N ILE A 185 -2.24 -4.61 -15.91
CA ILE A 185 -1.17 -5.31 -15.19
C ILE A 185 -0.36 -6.23 -16.10
N ALA A 186 -0.93 -6.66 -17.24
CA ALA A 186 -0.21 -7.45 -18.24
C ALA A 186 1.00 -6.70 -18.82
N LYS A 187 0.97 -5.37 -18.85
CA LYS A 187 2.12 -4.55 -19.28
C LYS A 187 3.31 -4.72 -18.34
N LEU A 188 3.05 -4.73 -17.03
CA LEU A 188 4.09 -4.97 -16.02
C LEU A 188 4.58 -6.42 -16.08
N TRP A 189 3.68 -7.38 -16.25
CA TRP A 189 4.01 -8.79 -16.43
C TRP A 189 4.93 -9.03 -17.63
N GLY A 190 4.68 -8.33 -18.73
CA GLY A 190 5.39 -8.46 -20.00
C GLY A 190 6.77 -7.78 -20.04
N VAL A 191 7.19 -7.07 -18.99
CA VAL A 191 8.53 -6.44 -18.95
C VAL A 191 9.61 -7.51 -19.08
N ASP A 192 10.55 -7.33 -20.00
CA ASP A 192 11.70 -8.23 -20.13
C ASP A 192 12.72 -7.96 -19.01
N LEU A 193 13.02 -8.99 -18.23
CA LEU A 193 14.02 -8.93 -17.15
C LEU A 193 15.41 -9.36 -17.63
N GLY A 194 15.55 -9.88 -18.85
CA GLY A 194 16.81 -10.44 -19.36
C GLY A 194 17.35 -11.53 -18.45
N ASP A 195 18.59 -11.36 -17.98
CA ASP A 195 19.28 -12.27 -17.05
C ASP A 195 19.01 -11.95 -15.56
N LYS A 196 18.15 -10.98 -15.26
CA LYS A 196 17.87 -10.52 -13.89
C LYS A 196 16.72 -11.30 -13.25
N VAL A 197 16.85 -11.56 -11.95
CA VAL A 197 15.84 -12.27 -11.15
C VAL A 197 14.74 -11.35 -10.61
N LEU A 198 14.94 -10.03 -10.67
CA LEU A 198 14.05 -9.02 -10.09
C LEU A 198 14.14 -7.71 -10.89
N GLY A 199 13.00 -7.08 -11.14
CA GLY A 199 12.89 -5.69 -11.56
C GLY A 199 12.14 -4.88 -10.50
N ALA A 200 12.53 -3.61 -10.30
CA ALA A 200 11.88 -2.71 -9.36
C ALA A 200 11.93 -1.26 -9.86
N PRO A 201 10.91 -0.43 -9.55
CA PRO A 201 10.90 0.98 -9.91
C PRO A 201 11.98 1.77 -9.16
N GLU A 202 12.79 2.53 -9.87
CA GLU A 202 13.82 3.41 -9.31
C GLU A 202 13.25 4.79 -8.98
N TYR A 203 13.63 5.35 -7.83
CA TYR A 203 13.32 6.71 -7.43
C TYR A 203 14.58 7.47 -7.00
N CYS A 204 14.95 8.46 -7.82
CA CYS A 204 16.16 9.29 -7.65
C CYS A 204 15.88 10.71 -7.14
N HIS A 205 14.62 11.01 -6.79
CA HIS A 205 14.20 12.35 -6.36
C HIS A 205 13.95 12.43 -4.84
N ALA A 206 14.43 11.44 -4.08
CA ALA A 206 14.31 11.42 -2.63
C ALA A 206 15.31 12.39 -2.00
N ASN A 207 14.82 13.21 -1.06
CA ASN A 207 15.69 13.91 -0.13
C ASN A 207 16.05 12.98 1.03
N PHE A 208 17.17 12.26 0.90
CA PHE A 208 17.59 11.25 1.89
C PHE A 208 17.84 11.82 3.28
N THR A 209 18.10 13.13 3.42
CA THR A 209 18.19 13.79 4.73
C THR A 209 16.92 13.58 5.56
N ASN A 210 15.75 13.44 4.92
CA ASN A 210 14.47 13.18 5.59
C ASN A 210 14.22 11.70 5.91
N TYR A 211 15.04 10.78 5.40
CA TYR A 211 14.87 9.33 5.56
C TYR A 211 15.74 8.75 6.68
N PHE A 212 16.78 9.48 7.08
CA PHE A 212 17.70 9.08 8.13
C PHE A 212 17.68 10.08 9.29
N THR A 213 18.04 9.60 10.47
CA THR A 213 18.08 10.42 11.69
C THR A 213 19.32 11.29 11.76
N ASP A 214 19.30 12.31 12.61
CA ASP A 214 20.50 13.10 12.92
C ASP A 214 21.65 12.23 13.44
N ALA A 215 21.34 11.16 14.18
CA ALA A 215 22.32 10.19 14.65
C ALA A 215 23.01 9.45 13.49
N PHE A 216 22.27 9.09 12.43
CA PHE A 216 22.85 8.50 11.22
C PHE A 216 23.80 9.48 10.53
N TRP A 217 23.38 10.74 10.35
CA TRP A 217 24.18 11.76 9.66
C TRP A 217 25.41 12.22 10.46
N SER A 218 25.36 12.10 11.78
CA SER A 218 26.49 12.42 12.67
C SER A 218 27.55 11.32 12.71
N ASP A 219 27.22 10.10 12.28
CA ASP A 219 28.18 9.00 12.15
C ASP A 219 28.91 9.11 10.80
N VAL A 220 30.20 9.45 10.86
CA VAL A 220 31.05 9.63 9.67
C VAL A 220 31.12 8.37 8.79
N ASN A 221 31.09 7.16 9.38
CA ASN A 221 31.17 5.93 8.61
C ASN A 221 29.86 5.65 7.86
N LEU A 222 28.72 5.95 8.48
CA LEU A 222 27.41 5.79 7.84
C LEU A 222 27.18 6.86 6.77
N ALA A 223 27.43 8.14 7.10
CA ALA A 223 27.23 9.27 6.20
C ALA A 223 28.10 9.18 4.93
N ARG A 224 29.33 8.62 5.04
CA ARG A 224 30.23 8.38 3.90
C ARG A 224 29.60 7.53 2.79
N THR A 225 28.56 6.74 3.10
CA THR A 225 27.78 6.00 2.08
C THR A 225 27.26 6.90 0.95
N PHE A 226 26.99 8.18 1.24
CA PHE A 226 26.45 9.15 0.30
C PHE A 226 27.51 10.05 -0.37
N GLU A 227 28.78 9.98 0.07
CA GLU A 227 29.84 10.88 -0.40
C GLU A 227 30.14 10.64 -1.89
N GLY A 228 30.06 11.71 -2.69
CA GLY A 228 30.30 11.67 -4.14
C GLY A 228 29.25 10.90 -4.95
N ARG A 229 28.11 10.53 -4.35
CA ARG A 229 27.04 9.76 -5.01
C ARG A 229 25.81 10.61 -5.26
N ARG A 230 25.06 10.25 -6.30
CA ARG A 230 23.67 10.68 -6.49
C ARG A 230 22.77 9.51 -6.07
N PRO A 231 22.31 9.47 -4.82
CA PRO A 231 21.58 8.32 -4.32
C PRO A 231 20.22 8.19 -4.99
N CYS A 232 19.85 6.95 -5.30
CA CYS A 232 18.53 6.52 -5.71
C CYS A 232 18.13 5.32 -4.85
N TYR A 233 16.84 5.02 -4.74
CA TYR A 233 16.39 3.79 -4.13
C TYR A 233 15.36 3.09 -5.02
N PHE A 234 15.27 1.77 -4.90
CA PHE A 234 14.23 1.00 -5.55
C PHE A 234 13.03 0.90 -4.62
N ASN A 235 11.85 1.33 -5.07
CA ASN A 235 10.63 1.15 -4.28
C ASN A 235 10.25 -0.34 -4.32
N THR A 236 10.02 -0.89 -3.13
CA THR A 236 9.78 -2.32 -2.92
C THR A 236 8.29 -2.67 -2.83
N GLY A 237 7.41 -1.67 -2.82
CA GLY A 237 5.95 -1.83 -2.69
C GLY A 237 5.21 -1.73 -4.02
#